data_AF-A0A933CL26-F1
#
_entry.id   AF-A0A933CL26-F1
#
_cell.length_a   1.000
_cell.length_b   1.000
_cell.length_c   1.000
_cell.angle_alpha   90.00
_cell.angle_beta   90.00
_cell.angle_gamma   90.00
#
_symmetry.space_group_name_H-M   'P 1'
#
loop_
_entity.id
_entity.type
_entity.pdbx_description
1 polymer ?
#
loop_
_entity_poly.entity_id
_entity_poly.type
_entity_poly.pdbx_seq_one_letter_code
_entity_poly.pdbx_strand_id
1 'polypeptide(L)'
;MYVIDTSALLDGWVRYYPLDVFSSLWSNIEGMIKTGDLLAPDEVLSELSQKDDTIYRWARANSTMFVPLASPFLAFKARHQFHSRSEQKNRRFLGLLLSPNFNVGTEVTWGDK
;
A
#
# COMPACT_ATOMS: atom_id res chain seq x y z
N MET A 1 -5.46 -9.61 -0.50
CA MET A 1 -5.10 -8.69 0.59
C MET A 1 -3.62 -8.34 0.56
N TYR A 2 -3.32 -7.05 0.60
CA TYR A 2 -2.01 -6.44 0.55
C TYR A 2 -1.75 -5.65 1.81
N VAL A 3 -0.49 -5.49 2.15
CA VAL A 3 -0.11 -4.60 3.24
C VAL A 3 1.02 -3.71 2.74
N ILE A 4 0.76 -2.42 2.74
CA ILE A 4 1.68 -1.38 2.27
C ILE A 4 2.54 -0.87 3.43
N ASP A 5 3.77 -0.45 3.13
CA ASP A 5 4.72 0.16 4.07
C ASP A 5 4.92 1.65 3.77
N THR A 6 5.55 2.35 4.72
CA THR A 6 5.86 3.78 4.61
C THR A 6 6.74 4.06 3.40
N SER A 7 7.72 3.20 3.11
CA SER A 7 8.63 3.41 1.98
C SER A 7 7.92 3.26 0.63
N ALA A 8 7.00 2.32 0.44
CA ALA A 8 6.20 2.24 -0.79
C ALA A 8 5.31 3.48 -0.98
N LEU A 9 4.71 3.96 0.10
CA LEU A 9 3.92 5.20 0.07
C LEU A 9 4.80 6.40 -0.30
N LEU A 10 5.94 6.58 0.37
CA LEU A 10 6.85 7.69 0.13
C LEU A 10 7.51 7.64 -1.25
N ASP A 11 8.05 6.49 -1.65
CA ASP A 11 8.68 6.33 -2.96
C ASP A 11 7.64 6.46 -4.08
N GLY A 12 6.44 5.90 -3.87
CA GLY A 12 5.32 6.10 -4.78
C GLY A 12 4.97 7.57 -4.93
N TRP A 13 4.71 8.27 -3.82
CA TRP A 13 4.22 9.64 -3.85
C TRP A 13 5.26 10.67 -4.29
N VAL A 14 6.50 10.51 -3.83
CA VAL A 14 7.57 11.51 -4.00
C VAL A 14 8.43 11.24 -5.23
N ARG A 15 8.73 9.97 -5.53
CA ARG A 15 9.76 9.63 -6.54
C ARG A 15 9.18 9.16 -7.88
N TYR A 16 8.14 8.33 -7.85
CA TYR A 16 7.74 7.57 -9.04
C TYR A 16 6.37 7.93 -9.58
N TYR A 17 5.41 8.21 -8.71
CA TYR A 17 4.00 8.33 -9.03
C TYR A 17 3.35 9.53 -8.31
N PRO A 18 3.78 10.76 -8.63
CA PRO A 18 3.19 11.94 -8.01
C PRO A 18 1.69 12.05 -8.34
N LEU A 19 0.92 12.53 -7.36
CA LEU A 19 -0.55 12.51 -7.36
C LEU A 19 -1.18 13.26 -8.56
N ASP A 20 -0.54 14.35 -9.00
CA ASP A 20 -0.98 15.19 -10.11
C ASP A 20 -0.84 14.50 -11.48
N VAL A 21 0.13 13.59 -11.63
CA VAL A 21 0.35 12.82 -12.86
C VAL A 21 -0.36 11.46 -12.82
N PHE A 22 -0.37 10.80 -11.67
CA PHE A 22 -0.88 9.43 -11.50
C PHE A 22 -2.09 9.35 -10.57
N SER A 23 -3.05 10.26 -10.73
CA SER A 23 -4.26 10.33 -9.89
C SER A 23 -5.10 9.04 -9.90
N SER A 24 -5.11 8.32 -11.02
CA SER A 24 -5.80 7.03 -11.15
C SER A 24 -5.20 5.93 -10.27
N LEU A 25 -3.86 5.91 -10.11
CA LEU A 25 -3.18 4.98 -9.22
C LEU A 25 -3.65 5.16 -7.78
N TRP A 26 -3.64 6.41 -7.31
CA TRP A 26 -4.05 6.73 -5.95
C TRP A 26 -5.54 6.47 -5.73
N SER A 27 -6.39 6.75 -6.73
CA SER A 27 -7.81 6.39 -6.70
C SER A 27 -8.03 4.87 -6.60
N ASN A 28 -7.21 4.07 -7.29
CA ASN A 28 -7.25 2.62 -7.21
C ASN A 28 -6.83 2.12 -5.81
N ILE A 29 -5.77 2.71 -5.24
CA ILE A 29 -5.33 2.42 -3.86
C ILE A 29 -6.46 2.73 -2.88
N GLU A 30 -7.10 3.89 -2.99
CA GLU A 30 -8.26 4.25 -2.17
C GLU A 30 -9.43 3.27 -2.32
N GLY A 31 -9.67 2.77 -3.55
CA GLY A 31 -10.64 1.72 -3.81
C GLY A 31 -10.33 0.45 -3.03
N MET A 32 -9.08 0.00 -3.04
CA MET A 32 -8.63 -1.19 -2.30
C MET A 32 -8.68 -1.00 -0.78
N ILE A 33 -8.43 0.22 -0.30
CA ILE A 33 -8.61 0.57 1.11
C ILE A 33 -10.08 0.43 1.51
N LYS A 34 -10.99 0.94 0.68
CA LYS A 34 -12.44 0.86 0.92
C LYS A 34 -12.97 -0.58 0.91
N THR A 35 -12.41 -1.46 0.08
CA THR A 35 -12.79 -2.89 0.05
C THR A 35 -12.12 -3.72 1.16
N GLY A 36 -11.13 -3.16 1.87
CA GLY A 36 -10.33 -3.89 2.85
C GLY A 36 -9.25 -4.78 2.24
N ASP A 37 -9.01 -4.66 0.93
CA ASP A 37 -7.97 -5.41 0.23
C ASP A 37 -6.56 -4.87 0.47
N LEU A 38 -6.44 -3.62 0.93
CA LEU A 38 -5.17 -2.99 1.28
C LEU A 38 -5.19 -2.48 2.72
N LEU A 39 -4.20 -2.89 3.50
CA LEU A 39 -4.01 -2.49 4.89
C LEU A 39 -2.60 -1.94 5.12
N ALA A 40 -2.37 -1.33 6.27
CA ALA A 40 -1.07 -0.90 6.76
C ALA A 40 -1.01 -1.06 8.29
N PRO A 41 0.16 -1.31 8.89
CA PRO A 41 0.35 -1.15 10.32
C PRO A 41 0.15 0.30 10.77
N ASP A 42 -0.38 0.53 11.98
CA ASP A 42 -0.51 1.87 12.58
C ASP A 42 0.82 2.63 12.65
N GLU A 43 1.95 1.90 12.72
CA GLU A 43 3.30 2.46 12.68
C GLU A 43 3.56 3.24 11.39
N VAL A 44 2.98 2.85 10.26
CA VAL A 44 3.13 3.56 8.98
C VAL A 44 2.58 4.98 9.08
N LEU A 45 1.40 5.15 9.70
CA LEU A 45 0.83 6.48 9.91
C LEU A 45 1.73 7.33 10.83
N SER A 46 2.29 6.70 11.86
CA SER A 46 3.21 7.34 12.81
C SER A 46 4.49 7.80 12.13
N GLU A 47 5.07 6.98 11.25
CA GLU A 47 6.25 7.34 10.46
C GLU A 47 5.98 8.50 9.48
N LEU A 48 4.83 8.47 8.78
CA LEU A 48 4.44 9.56 7.88
C LEU A 48 4.21 10.89 8.63
N SER A 49 3.71 10.82 9.87
CA SER A 49 3.44 12.01 10.68
C SER A 49 4.68 12.88 10.96
N GLN A 50 5.90 12.30 10.86
CA GLN A 50 7.14 13.02 11.14
C GLN A 50 7.42 14.17 10.16
N LYS A 51 6.84 14.12 8.96
CA LYS A 51 7.04 15.15 7.91
C LYS A 51 5.82 16.06 7.70
N ASP A 52 4.65 15.74 8.27
CA ASP A 52 3.36 16.45 8.14
C ASP A 52 3.12 17.04 6.74
N ASP A 53 3.32 16.22 5.72
CA ASP A 53 3.29 16.61 4.32
C ASP A 53 1.98 16.17 3.63
N THR A 54 1.91 16.36 2.32
CA THR A 54 0.71 16.06 1.53
C THR A 54 0.35 14.57 1.57
N ILE A 55 1.34 13.68 1.62
CA ILE A 55 1.10 12.24 1.74
C ILE A 55 0.57 11.87 3.13
N TYR A 56 1.06 12.51 4.20
CA TYR A 56 0.50 12.30 5.54
C TYR A 56 -0.98 12.71 5.61
N ARG A 57 -1.36 13.84 5.00
CA ARG A 57 -2.77 14.28 4.93
C ARG A 57 -3.65 13.29 4.16
N TRP A 58 -3.14 12.77 3.04
CA TRP A 58 -3.83 11.74 2.27
C TRP A 58 -3.99 10.44 3.07
N ALA A 59 -2.95 10.02 3.78
CA ALA A 59 -2.97 8.84 4.63
C ALA A 59 -3.98 8.98 5.77
N ARG A 60 -4.03 10.15 6.43
CA ARG A 60 -5.04 10.49 7.46
C ARG A 60 -6.47 10.39 6.92
N ALA A 61 -6.72 10.88 5.71
CA ALA A 61 -8.03 10.79 5.07
C ALA A 61 -8.44 9.34 4.81
N ASN A 62 -7.48 8.45 4.58
CA ASN A 62 -7.66 7.02 4.36
C ASN A 62 -7.38 6.17 5.62
N SER A 63 -7.74 6.69 6.79
CA SER A 63 -7.40 6.08 8.09
C SER A 63 -7.90 4.64 8.30
N THR A 64 -8.90 4.19 7.54
CA THR A 64 -9.45 2.83 7.61
C THR A 64 -8.48 1.74 7.16
N MET A 65 -7.39 2.09 6.47
CA MET A 65 -6.36 1.11 6.10
C MET A 65 -5.46 0.71 7.27
N PHE A 66 -5.39 1.52 8.32
CA PHE A 66 -4.48 1.28 9.44
C PHE A 66 -5.09 0.32 10.43
N VAL A 67 -4.31 -0.72 10.76
CA VAL A 67 -4.70 -1.73 11.74
C VAL A 67 -3.57 -1.93 12.75
N PRO A 68 -3.90 -2.29 14.01
CA PRO A 68 -2.89 -2.57 15.02
C PRO A 68 -1.90 -3.64 14.54
N LEU A 69 -0.60 -3.46 14.83
CA LEU A 69 0.44 -4.43 14.45
C LEU A 69 0.14 -5.86 14.93
N ALA A 70 -0.51 -5.97 16.10
CA ALA A 70 -0.96 -7.24 16.68
C ALA A 70 -2.19 -7.85 15.99
N SER A 71 -2.74 -7.20 14.96
CA SER A 71 -3.88 -7.69 14.21
C SER A 71 -3.58 -9.07 13.58
N PRO A 72 -4.51 -10.04 13.68
CA PRO A 72 -4.35 -11.35 13.06
C PRO A 72 -4.01 -11.30 11.57
N PHE A 73 -4.46 -10.27 10.85
CA PHE A 73 -4.18 -10.07 9.43
C PHE A 73 -2.72 -9.74 9.15
N LEU A 74 -2.11 -8.87 9.97
CA LEU A 74 -0.70 -8.53 9.87
C LEU A 74 0.18 -9.66 10.38
N ALA A 75 -0.23 -10.34 11.45
CA ALA A 75 0.45 -11.53 11.94
C ALA A 75 0.43 -12.67 10.90
N PHE A 76 -0.68 -12.84 10.18
CA PHE A 76 -0.77 -13.76 9.05
C PHE A 76 0.20 -13.36 7.93
N LYS A 77 0.19 -12.10 7.49
CA LYS A 77 1.13 -11.59 6.47
C LYS A 77 2.60 -11.80 6.89
N ALA A 78 2.94 -11.47 8.13
CA ALA A 78 4.28 -11.62 8.67
C ALA A 78 4.76 -13.08 8.62
N ARG A 79 3.91 -14.03 9.03
CA ARG A 79 4.23 -15.47 8.99
C ARG A 79 4.42 -16.00 7.56
N HIS A 80 3.67 -15.48 6.59
CA HIS A 80 3.75 -15.94 5.20
C HIS A 80 4.78 -15.21 4.33
N GLN A 81 5.39 -14.10 4.77
CA GLN A 81 6.34 -13.31 3.98
C GLN A 81 7.80 -13.32 4.48
N PHE A 82 8.19 -14.26 5.35
CA PHE A 82 9.60 -14.49 5.68
C PHE A 82 10.35 -15.13 4.49
N HIS A 83 10.70 -14.32 3.49
CA HIS A 83 11.80 -14.46 2.51
C HIS A 83 11.40 -13.85 1.15
N SER A 84 11.65 -12.55 0.97
CA SER A 84 12.19 -11.92 -0.26
C SER A 84 11.91 -10.41 -0.24
N ARG A 85 12.96 -9.64 -0.55
CA ARG A 85 13.10 -8.18 -0.50
C ARG A 85 11.79 -7.41 -0.75
N SER A 86 11.26 -6.77 0.29
CA SER A 86 10.03 -5.97 0.30
C SER A 86 9.96 -4.93 -0.82
N GLU A 87 11.07 -4.26 -1.12
CA GLU A 87 11.16 -3.22 -2.16
C GLU A 87 10.76 -3.72 -3.56
N GLN A 88 11.18 -4.94 -3.95
CA GLN A 88 10.89 -5.45 -5.28
C GLN A 88 9.41 -5.85 -5.42
N LYS A 89 8.81 -6.35 -4.33
CA LYS A 89 7.37 -6.64 -4.25
C LYS A 89 6.56 -5.35 -4.28
N ASN A 90 7.00 -4.30 -3.59
CA ASN A 90 6.36 -2.98 -3.61
C ASN A 90 6.32 -2.40 -5.03
N ARG A 91 7.44 -2.44 -5.76
CA ARG A 91 7.50 -1.97 -7.16
C ARG A 91 6.60 -2.77 -8.10
N ARG A 92 6.56 -4.10 -7.94
CA ARG A 92 5.68 -4.96 -8.75
C ARG A 92 4.21 -4.73 -8.44
N PHE A 93 3.88 -4.49 -7.17
CA PHE A 93 2.53 -4.14 -6.74
C PHE A 93 2.08 -2.80 -7.33
N LEU A 94 2.88 -1.73 -7.18
CA LEU A 94 2.56 -0.42 -7.76
C LEU A 94 2.45 -0.47 -9.28
N GLY A 95 3.32 -1.24 -9.95
CA GLY A 95 3.24 -1.45 -11.40
C GLY A 95 1.96 -2.17 -11.84
N LEU A 96 1.42 -3.08 -11.03
CA LEU A 96 0.15 -3.75 -11.32
C LEU A 96 -1.03 -2.78 -11.24
N LEU A 97 -1.05 -1.89 -10.26
CA LEU A 97 -2.12 -0.91 -10.07
C LEU A 97 -2.19 0.14 -11.20
N LEU A 98 -1.10 0.27 -11.95
CA LEU A 98 -1.00 1.11 -13.17
C LEU A 98 -1.40 0.35 -14.44
N SER A 99 -1.66 -0.95 -14.36
CA SER A 99 -2.04 -1.75 -15.53
C SER A 99 -3.42 -1.32 -16.05
N PRO A 100 -3.60 -1.16 -17.38
CA PRO A 100 -4.89 -0.80 -17.96
C PRO A 100 -5.99 -1.84 -17.72
N ASN A 101 -5.63 -3.06 -17.32
CA ASN A 101 -6.56 -4.14 -17.00
C ASN A 101 -6.85 -4.27 -15.49
N PHE A 102 -6.28 -3.40 -14.65
CA PHE A 102 -6.50 -3.45 -13.22
C PHE A 102 -7.95 -3.08 -12.88
N ASN A 103 -8.63 -3.95 -12.16
CA ASN A 103 -9.93 -3.69 -11.54
C ASN A 103 -9.87 -4.03 -10.06
N VAL A 104 -10.50 -3.21 -9.22
CA VAL A 104 -10.66 -3.48 -7.79
C VAL A 104 -11.35 -4.84 -7.61
N GLY A 105 -10.75 -5.73 -6.81
CA GLY A 105 -11.22 -7.12 -6.62
C GLY A 105 -10.55 -8.16 -7.53
N THR A 106 -9.60 -7.77 -8.38
CA THR A 106 -8.79 -8.73 -9.15
C THR A 106 -7.92 -9.55 -8.19
N GLU A 107 -8.07 -10.88 -8.20
CA GLU A 107 -7.21 -11.79 -7.44
C GLU A 107 -5.83 -11.89 -8.10
N VAL A 108 -4.77 -11.59 -7.35
CA VAL A 108 -3.40 -11.53 -7.87
C VAL A 108 -2.61 -12.63 -7.20
N THR A 109 -2.32 -13.68 -7.96
CA THR A 109 -1.45 -14.76 -7.51
C THR A 109 -0.01 -14.40 -7.86
N TRP A 110 0.83 -14.26 -6.84
CA TRP A 110 2.27 -14.14 -7.05
C TRP A 110 2.82 -15.55 -7.29
N GLY A 111 3.18 -15.84 -8.54
CA GLY A 111 3.87 -17.09 -8.85
C GLY A 111 5.27 -17.07 -8.23
N ASP A 112 5.51 -17.91 -7.24
CA ASP A 112 6.86 -18.27 -6.81
C ASP A 112 7.53 -18.99 -7.99
N LYS A 113 8.45 -18.31 -8.66
CA LYS A 113 9.41 -18.89 -9.59
C LYS A 113 10.81 -18.62 -9.07
#